data_AF-A0A421JCX0-F1
#
_entry.id   AF-A0A421JCX0-F1
#
_cell.length_a   1.000
_cell.length_b   1.000
_cell.length_c   1.000
_cell.angle_alpha   90.00
_cell.angle_beta   90.00
_cell.angle_gamma   90.00
#
_symmetry.space_group_name_H-M   'P 1'
#
loop_
_entity.id
_entity.type
_entity.pdbx_description
1 polymer ?
#
loop_
_entity_poly.entity_id
_entity_poly.type
_entity_poly.pdbx_seq_one_letter_code
_entity_poly.pdbx_strand_id
1 'polypeptide(L)'
;MRLSILLFAATACAADRWPAFWCDKECNEAVLFARGCQEIEGIRNCLCSSHFHRKFRKCQSDGCDENYKNKNWAARVEPLLKDCEGEYYDGPI
;
A
#
# COMPACT_ATOMS: atom_id res chain seq x y z
N MET A 1 -28.93 -44.00 11.72
CA MET A 1 -28.36 -42.95 10.83
C MET A 1 -27.62 -41.95 11.71
N ARG A 2 -26.28 -41.96 11.71
CA ARG A 2 -25.47 -40.98 12.46
C ARG A 2 -24.99 -39.93 11.47
N LEU A 3 -25.56 -38.73 11.52
CA LEU A 3 -24.97 -37.54 10.90
C LEU A 3 -23.92 -37.00 11.87
N SER A 4 -22.66 -37.28 11.61
CA SER A 4 -21.56 -36.54 12.23
C SER A 4 -21.04 -35.58 11.16
N ILE A 5 -21.44 -34.32 11.32
CA ILE A 5 -21.08 -33.19 10.47
C ILE A 5 -19.58 -32.96 10.64
N LEU A 6 -18.84 -33.07 9.53
CA LEU A 6 -17.44 -32.67 9.42
C LEU A 6 -17.38 -31.14 9.56
N LEU A 7 -16.92 -30.64 10.71
CA LEU A 7 -16.52 -29.25 10.86
C LEU A 7 -15.22 -29.05 10.07
N PHE A 8 -15.33 -28.54 8.85
CA PHE A 8 -14.21 -27.90 8.17
C PHE A 8 -13.95 -26.57 8.89
N ALA A 9 -13.00 -26.57 9.82
CA ALA A 9 -12.39 -25.35 10.29
C ALA A 9 -11.56 -24.78 9.13
N ALA A 10 -12.20 -23.92 8.32
CA ALA A 10 -11.46 -23.02 7.44
C ALA A 10 -10.69 -22.07 8.36
N THR A 11 -9.43 -22.39 8.63
CA THR A 11 -8.46 -21.43 9.11
C THR A 11 -8.34 -20.36 8.04
N ALA A 12 -9.17 -19.31 8.15
CA ALA A 12 -8.90 -18.06 7.48
C ALA A 12 -7.48 -17.67 7.91
N CYS A 13 -6.53 -17.72 6.96
CA CYS A 13 -5.24 -17.09 7.14
C CYS A 13 -5.56 -15.65 7.52
N ALA A 14 -5.42 -15.32 8.80
CA ALA A 14 -5.35 -13.94 9.21
C ALA A 14 -4.17 -13.39 8.43
N ALA A 15 -4.45 -12.65 7.35
CA ALA A 15 -3.43 -11.88 6.66
C ALA A 15 -2.65 -11.15 7.76
N ASP A 16 -1.32 -11.19 7.71
CA ASP A 16 -0.47 -10.55 8.71
C ASP A 16 -0.78 -9.04 8.72
N ARG A 17 -1.79 -8.65 9.51
CA ARG A 17 -2.30 -7.29 9.57
C ARG A 17 -1.37 -6.49 10.46
N TRP A 18 -0.74 -5.50 9.87
CA TRP A 18 0.06 -4.57 10.64
C TRP A 18 -0.84 -3.69 11.51
N PRO A 19 -0.36 -3.25 12.68
CA PRO A 19 -1.12 -2.31 13.49
C PRO A 19 -1.40 -1.01 12.71
N ALA A 20 -2.60 -0.43 12.88
CA ALA A 20 -3.03 0.76 12.14
C ALA A 20 -2.02 1.94 12.24
N PHE A 21 -1.36 2.10 13.40
CA PHE A 21 -0.29 3.08 13.58
C PHE A 21 0.86 2.92 12.57
N TRP A 22 1.30 1.68 12.33
CA TRP A 22 2.37 1.39 11.37
C TRP A 22 1.92 1.69 9.94
N CYS A 23 0.69 1.29 9.59
CA CYS A 23 0.12 1.57 8.28
C CYS A 23 -0.05 3.08 8.02
N ASP A 24 -0.55 3.82 9.01
CA ASP A 24 -0.67 5.27 8.92
C ASP A 24 0.72 5.92 8.78
N LYS A 25 1.75 5.40 9.45
CA LYS A 25 3.13 5.87 9.29
C LYS A 25 3.63 5.67 7.86
N GLU A 26 3.54 4.46 7.30
CA GLU A 26 3.99 4.18 5.93
C GLU A 26 3.27 5.07 4.90
N CYS A 27 1.96 5.27 5.07
CA CYS A 27 1.19 6.16 4.20
C CYS A 27 1.57 7.64 4.35
N ASN A 28 1.79 8.13 5.57
CA ASN A 28 2.26 9.49 5.79
C ASN A 28 3.66 9.70 5.18
N GLU A 29 4.58 8.76 5.34
CA GLU A 29 5.91 8.82 4.72
C GLU A 29 5.81 8.86 3.18
N ALA A 30 4.91 8.07 2.58
CA ALA A 30 4.67 8.13 1.15
C ALA A 30 4.16 9.51 0.70
N VAL A 31 3.21 10.12 1.42
CA VAL A 31 2.73 11.48 1.13
C VAL A 31 3.85 12.51 1.24
N LEU A 32 4.63 12.47 2.33
CA LEU A 32 5.73 13.41 2.55
C LEU A 32 6.80 13.29 1.46
N PHE A 33 7.16 12.06 1.08
CA PHE A 33 8.13 11.82 0.02
C PHE A 33 7.62 12.35 -1.32
N ALA A 34 6.37 12.02 -1.69
CA ALA A 34 5.78 12.47 -2.94
C ALA A 34 5.72 14.00 -3.05
N ARG A 35 5.37 14.69 -1.96
CA ARG A 35 5.40 16.16 -1.89
C ARG A 35 6.82 16.71 -1.99
N GLY A 36 7.80 16.09 -1.32
CA GLY A 36 9.20 16.48 -1.46
C GLY A 36 9.70 16.34 -2.91
N CYS A 37 9.28 15.30 -3.63
CA CYS A 37 9.60 15.15 -5.06
C CYS A 37 8.94 16.24 -5.94
N GLN A 38 7.80 16.79 -5.54
CA GLN A 38 7.13 17.87 -6.28
C GLN A 38 7.88 19.22 -6.20
N GLU A 39 8.77 19.39 -5.22
CA GLU A 39 9.54 20.62 -5.00
C GLU A 39 10.88 20.64 -5.76
N ILE A 40 11.25 19.54 -6.45
CA ILE A 40 12.55 19.41 -7.12
C ILE A 40 12.41 19.29 -8.65
N GLU A 41 13.44 19.74 -9.37
CA GLU A 41 13.57 19.42 -10.80
C GLU A 41 13.73 17.91 -10.99
N GLY A 42 13.03 17.32 -11.97
CA GLY A 42 13.05 15.88 -12.18
C GLY A 42 12.06 15.10 -11.29
N ILE A 43 10.93 15.72 -10.92
CA ILE A 43 9.79 15.11 -10.20
C ILE A 43 9.53 13.64 -10.56
N ARG A 44 9.49 13.34 -11.86
CA ARG A 44 9.16 12.02 -12.37
C ARG A 44 10.22 10.96 -12.01
N ASN A 45 11.51 11.31 -12.04
CA ASN A 45 12.58 10.39 -11.63
C ASN A 45 12.54 10.10 -10.13
N CYS A 46 12.14 11.08 -9.32
CA CYS A 46 12.02 10.92 -7.87
C CYS A 46 10.78 10.09 -7.50
N LEU A 47 9.62 10.50 -8.02
CA LEU A 47 8.32 9.97 -7.66
C LEU A 47 8.04 8.60 -8.32
N CYS A 48 8.55 8.37 -9.53
CA CYS A 48 8.43 7.07 -10.20
C CYS A 48 9.61 6.14 -9.90
N SER A 49 10.45 6.47 -8.92
CA SER A 49 11.56 5.61 -8.51
C SER A 49 11.07 4.30 -7.89
N SER A 50 11.88 3.24 -8.04
CA SER A 50 11.64 1.96 -7.37
C SER A 50 11.60 2.09 -5.85
N HIS A 51 12.39 3.02 -5.28
CA HIS A 51 12.38 3.32 -3.85
C HIS A 51 11.02 3.82 -3.38
N PHE A 52 10.45 4.79 -4.10
CA PHE A 52 9.13 5.32 -3.79
C PHE A 52 8.06 4.24 -3.93
N HIS A 53 8.08 3.47 -5.03
CA HIS A 53 7.12 2.38 -5.25
C HIS A 53 7.13 1.35 -4.13
N ARG A 54 8.30 0.99 -3.60
CA ARG A 54 8.40 0.08 -2.46
C ARG A 54 7.74 0.65 -1.20
N LYS A 55 7.92 1.95 -0.91
CA LYS A 55 7.23 2.62 0.21
C LYS A 55 5.72 2.68 -0.01
N PHE A 56 5.28 3.07 -1.21
CA PHE A 56 3.86 3.12 -1.55
C PHE A 56 3.18 1.76 -1.42
N ARG A 57 3.86 0.68 -1.84
CA ARG A 57 3.35 -0.69 -1.69
C ARG A 57 3.10 -1.08 -0.23
N LYS A 58 3.94 -0.65 0.70
CA LYS A 58 3.72 -0.88 2.14
C LYS A 58 2.53 -0.12 2.70
N CYS A 59 2.26 1.07 2.17
CA CYS A 59 1.05 1.82 2.52
C CYS A 59 -0.22 1.15 1.97
N GLN A 60 -0.19 0.71 0.71
CA GLN A 60 -1.36 0.16 0.02
C GLN A 60 -1.65 -1.30 0.36
N SER A 61 -0.62 -2.07 0.69
CA SER A 61 -0.66 -3.53 0.84
C SER A 61 0.25 -3.98 1.99
N ASP A 62 0.89 -5.15 1.92
CA ASP A 62 1.81 -5.67 2.94
C ASP A 62 1.21 -5.67 4.36
N GLY A 63 -0.04 -6.10 4.46
CA GLY A 63 -0.79 -6.13 5.73
C GLY A 63 -1.44 -4.81 6.14
N CYS A 64 -1.41 -3.78 5.29
CA CYS A 64 -2.05 -2.48 5.51
C CYS A 64 -3.26 -2.19 4.61
N ASP A 65 -3.70 -3.13 3.78
CA ASP A 65 -4.73 -2.91 2.76
C ASP A 65 -6.10 -2.49 3.35
N GLU A 66 -6.49 -3.05 4.49
CA GLU A 66 -7.72 -2.64 5.18
C GLU A 66 -7.61 -1.22 5.76
N ASN A 67 -6.46 -0.86 6.33
CA ASN A 67 -6.25 0.49 6.83
C ASN A 67 -6.25 1.50 5.68
N TYR A 68 -5.61 1.16 4.56
CA TYR A 68 -5.59 1.94 3.33
C TYR A 68 -7.02 2.28 2.86
N LYS A 69 -7.89 1.26 2.79
CA LYS A 69 -9.31 1.39 2.42
C LYS A 69 -10.10 2.21 3.45
N ASN A 70 -10.06 1.82 4.72
CA ASN A 70 -10.91 2.39 5.77
C ASN A 70 -10.60 3.86 6.07
N LYS A 71 -9.35 4.28 5.91
CA LYS A 71 -8.93 5.68 6.13
C LYS A 71 -9.01 6.55 4.87
N ASN A 72 -9.43 5.97 3.75
CA ASN A 72 -9.46 6.61 2.44
C ASN A 72 -8.09 7.21 2.07
N TRP A 73 -7.03 6.42 2.22
CA TRP A 73 -5.67 6.84 1.88
C TRP A 73 -5.49 7.04 0.36
N ALA A 74 -6.23 6.29 -0.46
CA ALA A 74 -6.28 6.46 -1.92
C ALA A 74 -6.47 7.93 -2.33
N ALA A 75 -7.48 8.61 -1.79
CA ALA A 75 -7.78 10.00 -2.10
C ALA A 75 -6.66 11.00 -1.75
N ARG A 76 -5.69 10.60 -0.92
CA ARG A 76 -4.57 11.45 -0.48
C ARG A 76 -3.28 11.14 -1.22
N VAL A 77 -3.04 9.86 -1.52
CA VAL A 77 -1.77 9.40 -2.08
C VAL A 77 -1.83 9.29 -3.60
N GLU A 78 -2.89 8.70 -4.16
CA GLU A 78 -2.98 8.42 -5.60
C GLU A 78 -2.92 9.69 -6.49
N PRO A 79 -3.55 10.83 -6.13
CA PRO A 79 -3.42 12.05 -6.94
C PRO A 79 -1.98 12.58 -7.04
N LEU A 80 -1.11 12.21 -6.09
CA LEU A 80 0.31 12.57 -6.11
C LEU A 80 1.10 11.71 -7.11
N LEU A 81 0.54 10.59 -7.57
CA LEU A 81 1.17 9.62 -8.46
C LEU A 81 0.77 9.78 -9.93
N LYS A 82 -0.14 10.70 -10.24
CA LYS A 82 -0.69 10.90 -11.59
C LYS A 82 0.39 11.05 -12.68
N ASP A 83 1.55 11.60 -12.31
CA ASP A 83 2.65 11.86 -13.25
C ASP A 83 3.52 10.61 -13.51
N CYS A 84 3.21 9.48 -12.85
CA CYS A 84 3.81 8.16 -13.03
C CYS A 84 2.89 7.16 -13.76
N GLU A 85 1.70 7.57 -14.20
CA GLU A 85 0.80 6.71 -14.97
C GLU A 85 1.47 6.26 -16.29
N GLY A 86 1.55 4.94 -16.48
CA GLY A 86 2.21 4.30 -17.63
C GLY A 86 3.58 3.68 -17.32
N GLU A 87 4.16 3.94 -16.16
CA GLU A 87 5.38 3.30 -15.64
C GLU A 87 5.10 2.67 -14.26
N TYR A 88 4.15 1.73 -14.19
CA TYR A 88 4.14 0.81 -13.06
C TYR A 88 5.34 -0.13 -13.26
N TYR A 89 6.38 0.08 -12.46
CA TYR A 89 7.57 -0.77 -12.46
C TYR A 89 7.16 -2.20 -12.10
N ASP A 90 7.04 -3.07 -13.11
CA ASP A 90 6.98 -4.54 -13.01
C ASP A 90 8.36 -5.12 -12.63
N GLY A 91 9.05 -4.52 -11.65
CA GLY A 91 10.31 -5.03 -11.12
C GLY A 91 10.07 -6.09 -10.03
N PRO A 92 10.90 -7.14 -9.94
CA PRO A 92 10.69 -8.22 -8.98
C PRO A 92 10.79 -7.71 -7.53
N ILE A 93 9.92 -8.29 -6.68
CA ILE A 93 9.91 -8.12 -5.21
C ILE A 93 11.17 -8.75 -4.61
#